data_AF-A0A1C5SPD3-F1
#
_entry.id   AF-A0A1C5SPD3-F1
#
_cell.length_a   1.000
_cell.length_b   1.000
_cell.length_c   1.000
_cell.angle_alpha   90.00
_cell.angle_beta   90.00
_cell.angle_gamma   90.00
#
_symmetry.space_group_name_H-M   'P 1'
#
loop_
_entity.id
_entity.type
_entity.pdbx_description
1 polymer ?
#
loop_
_entity_poly.entity_id
_entity_poly.type
_entity_poly.pdbx_seq_one_letter_code
_entity_poly.pdbx_strand_id
1 'polypeptide(L)'
;MKKILFVASEAVPFIKTGGLADVVGSLPKCFDKEYFDVRVMIPKYLCIKDKFLSNLTYVNHFYMDYLGQSRYVGILEYVYEGITFYFIDNESYFWGDKPYGDWYYDLEKFSFFSQAALSALPVIGWRPDVIHCHDWQTGLIPVYLKGRFGEGEFFRGIKSVMTIHNLKFQGVWDVKTIQRFSGLPDYFFTPDKLEAYKDGNMLKGGLVYADAITTVSNTYAEEIKTPFYGEGLDGLMRARSGDLRGIVNGIDYDVFNPETDPDIVQNYNAKNFRKEKVKNKRALQEELGLAKDDKKFMIGIVSRLTGQKGLDLIQCVMDEICTDDVQLVVLGTGDENYENMFRYYDWKYHDRVSAQIYYSEPLSHKIYAACDAFLMPSLFEPCGLSQLMALRYGTVPIVRETGGLKDTVWPYNEFEGTGTGFSFANYNAHEMLNIIRYAKHIFYDKKREWNKIIDRAMAVDFSWKTSAGKYQELYDWLIGY
;
A
#
# COMPACT_ATOMS: atom_id res chain seq x y z
N MET A 1 22.08 7.16 18.08
CA MET A 1 20.89 6.42 17.66
C MET A 1 19.81 7.43 17.29
N LYS A 2 19.35 7.39 16.04
CA LYS A 2 18.37 8.32 15.47
C LYS A 2 16.96 7.86 15.82
N LYS A 3 16.12 8.78 16.28
CA LYS A 3 14.77 8.46 16.77
C LYS A 3 13.73 8.82 15.73
N ILE A 4 13.01 7.82 15.22
CA ILE A 4 12.02 8.02 14.16
C ILE A 4 10.65 7.60 14.70
N LEU A 5 9.69 8.53 14.68
CA LEU A 5 8.29 8.22 14.99
C LEU A 5 7.50 8.07 13.70
N PHE A 6 7.01 6.87 13.44
CA PHE A 6 5.99 6.66 12.42
C PHE A 6 4.64 7.00 13.02
N VAL A 7 3.87 7.85 12.36
CA VAL A 7 2.50 8.16 12.75
C VAL A 7 1.58 7.83 11.59
N ALA A 8 0.56 7.04 11.88
CA ALA A 8 -0.33 6.49 10.87
C ALA A 8 -1.73 6.26 11.43
N SER A 9 -2.71 6.10 10.55
CA SER A 9 -4.04 5.62 10.92
C SER A 9 -4.12 4.11 11.05
N GLU A 10 -3.21 3.34 10.46
CA GLU A 10 -3.25 1.88 10.49
C GLU A 10 -1.86 1.25 10.44
N ALA A 11 -1.73 0.06 11.04
CA ALA A 11 -0.51 -0.73 11.03
C ALA A 11 -0.84 -2.21 11.28
N VAL A 12 -0.23 -3.11 10.49
CA VAL A 12 -0.27 -4.55 10.79
C VAL A 12 0.57 -4.85 12.04
N PRO A 13 0.17 -5.83 12.87
CA PRO A 13 -0.98 -6.73 12.73
C PRO A 13 -2.28 -6.21 13.37
N PHE A 14 -2.30 -4.98 13.88
CA PHE A 14 -3.38 -4.45 14.71
C PHE A 14 -4.63 -4.09 13.90
N ILE A 15 -4.45 -3.33 12.83
CA ILE A 15 -5.54 -2.85 11.97
C ILE A 15 -5.03 -2.65 10.53
N LYS A 16 -5.83 -3.09 9.55
CA LYS A 16 -5.47 -3.03 8.13
C LYS A 16 -6.71 -2.79 7.27
N THR A 17 -6.66 -1.77 6.42
CA THR A 17 -7.64 -1.56 5.35
C THR A 17 -6.99 -1.50 3.96
N GLY A 18 -5.72 -1.10 3.89
CA GLY A 18 -4.97 -1.03 2.63
C GLY A 18 -3.49 -1.33 2.80
N GLY A 19 -2.71 -0.93 1.79
CA GLY A 19 -1.25 -1.15 1.78
C GLY A 19 -0.47 -0.25 2.74
N LEU A 20 -1.07 0.85 3.23
CA LEU A 20 -0.44 1.72 4.23
C LEU A 20 -0.11 0.94 5.50
N ALA A 21 -1.06 0.12 5.99
CA ALA A 21 -0.86 -0.71 7.17
C ALA A 21 0.32 -1.67 7.03
N ASP A 22 0.54 -2.24 5.83
CA ASP A 22 1.66 -3.15 5.56
C ASP A 22 2.99 -2.42 5.66
N VAL A 23 3.08 -1.19 5.15
CA VAL A 23 4.29 -0.36 5.26
C VAL A 23 4.60 -0.06 6.71
N VAL A 24 3.62 0.48 7.45
CA VAL A 24 3.83 0.96 8.82
C VAL A 24 4.05 -0.20 9.80
N GLY A 25 3.47 -1.37 9.55
CA GLY A 25 3.67 -2.54 10.42
C GLY A 25 4.96 -3.32 10.13
N SER A 26 5.41 -3.40 8.87
CA SER A 26 6.54 -4.26 8.50
C SER A 26 7.85 -3.52 8.21
N LEU A 27 7.83 -2.24 7.81
CA LEU A 27 9.07 -1.49 7.56
C LEU A 27 9.87 -1.17 8.85
N PRO A 28 9.26 -0.77 9.99
CA PRO A 28 10.01 -0.38 11.18
C PRO A 28 10.98 -1.43 11.71
N LYS A 29 10.60 -2.73 11.66
CA LYS A 29 11.44 -3.83 12.13
C LYS A 29 12.69 -4.08 11.28
N CYS A 30 12.74 -3.53 10.06
CA CYS A 30 13.84 -3.74 9.12
C CYS A 30 14.99 -2.75 9.28
N PHE A 31 14.84 -1.70 10.10
CA PHE A 31 15.93 -0.79 10.41
C PHE A 31 16.92 -1.40 11.39
N ASP A 32 18.20 -1.03 11.25
CA ASP A 32 19.25 -1.41 12.20
C ASP A 32 18.97 -0.80 13.58
N LYS A 33 18.74 -1.66 14.57
CA LYS A 33 18.39 -1.27 15.96
C LYS A 33 19.55 -0.62 16.72
N GLU A 34 20.78 -0.73 16.23
CA GLU A 34 21.93 -0.01 16.80
C GLU A 34 21.98 1.44 16.30
N TYR A 35 21.46 1.69 15.10
CA TYR A 35 21.50 3.00 14.45
C TYR A 35 20.17 3.78 14.61
N PHE A 36 19.03 3.11 14.57
CA PHE A 36 17.69 3.69 14.69
C PHE A 36 16.87 3.15 15.89
N ASP A 37 16.20 4.04 16.61
CA ASP A 37 15.08 3.73 17.51
C ASP A 37 13.79 4.14 16.78
N VAL A 38 13.14 3.17 16.14
CA VAL A 38 11.90 3.39 15.39
C VAL A 38 10.71 2.96 16.23
N ARG A 39 9.76 3.88 16.40
CA ARG A 39 8.50 3.62 17.11
C ARG A 39 7.33 4.00 16.21
N VAL A 40 6.18 3.40 16.48
CA VAL A 40 4.95 3.62 15.71
C VAL A 40 3.88 4.17 16.63
N MET A 41 3.08 5.12 16.16
CA MET A 41 1.92 5.63 16.88
C MET A 41 0.68 5.57 15.99
N ILE A 42 -0.35 4.88 16.46
CA ILE A 42 -1.64 4.74 15.78
C ILE A 42 -2.80 4.98 16.76
N PRO A 43 -4.03 5.21 16.27
CA PRO A 43 -5.20 5.26 17.16
C PRO A 43 -5.53 3.89 17.76
N LYS A 44 -6.05 3.88 18.99
CA LYS A 44 -6.63 2.70 19.63
C LYS A 44 -8.08 2.51 19.17
N TYR A 45 -8.28 1.88 18.01
CA TYR A 45 -9.64 1.55 17.56
C TYR A 45 -10.25 0.41 18.37
N LEU A 46 -11.56 0.50 18.64
CA LEU A 46 -12.29 -0.59 19.30
C LEU A 46 -12.39 -1.87 18.46
N CYS A 47 -12.26 -1.76 17.13
CA CYS A 47 -12.28 -2.89 16.21
C CYS A 47 -10.94 -3.63 16.07
N ILE A 48 -9.89 -3.20 16.78
CA ILE A 48 -8.66 -3.99 16.92
C ILE A 48 -9.01 -5.31 17.61
N LYS A 49 -8.45 -6.42 17.12
CA LYS A 49 -8.73 -7.76 17.67
C LYS A 49 -8.41 -7.81 19.18
N ASP A 50 -9.32 -8.41 19.95
CA ASP A 50 -9.24 -8.49 21.42
C ASP A 50 -7.91 -9.06 21.95
N LYS A 51 -7.32 -10.03 21.22
CA LYS A 51 -5.99 -10.58 21.54
C LYS A 51 -4.87 -9.54 21.63
N PHE A 52 -5.01 -8.40 20.96
CA PHE A 52 -4.07 -7.28 21.05
C PHE A 52 -4.49 -6.29 22.13
N LEU A 53 -5.77 -5.92 22.17
CA LEU A 53 -6.31 -4.96 23.14
C LEU A 53 -6.07 -5.40 24.60
N SER A 54 -6.26 -6.68 24.90
CA SER A 54 -6.05 -7.27 26.23
C SER A 54 -4.60 -7.24 26.71
N ASN A 55 -3.65 -7.04 25.80
CA ASN A 55 -2.20 -7.04 26.07
C ASN A 55 -1.58 -5.63 25.99
N LEU A 56 -2.40 -4.58 25.81
CA LEU A 56 -1.94 -3.20 25.85
C LEU A 56 -1.50 -2.83 27.27
N THR A 57 -0.32 -2.24 27.40
CA THR A 57 0.17 -1.70 28.66
C THR A 57 -0.18 -0.22 28.75
N TYR A 58 -0.88 0.19 29.79
CA TYR A 58 -1.14 1.61 30.04
C TYR A 58 0.16 2.35 30.37
N VAL A 59 0.44 3.45 29.66
CA VAL A 59 1.62 4.30 29.88
C VAL A 59 1.22 5.52 30.72
N ASN A 60 0.31 6.33 30.20
CA ASN A 60 -0.16 7.54 30.86
C ASN A 60 -1.47 8.05 30.25
N HIS A 61 -2.06 9.10 30.82
CA HIS A 61 -3.14 9.86 30.21
C HIS A 61 -3.01 11.34 30.53
N PHE A 62 -3.67 12.16 29.74
CA PHE A 62 -3.83 13.59 30.00
C PHE A 62 -5.14 14.10 29.40
N TYR A 63 -5.44 15.36 29.67
CA TYR A 63 -6.56 16.06 29.06
C TYR A 63 -6.02 17.21 28.21
N MET A 64 -6.57 17.38 27.02
CA MET A 64 -6.28 18.53 26.15
C MET A 64 -7.57 19.28 25.81
N ASP A 65 -7.48 20.60 25.72
CA ASP A 65 -8.58 21.40 25.17
C ASP A 65 -8.67 21.18 23.66
N TYR A 66 -9.83 20.72 23.21
CA TYR A 66 -10.13 20.50 21.80
C TYR A 66 -11.58 20.86 21.53
N LEU A 67 -11.79 21.83 20.64
CA LEU A 67 -13.12 22.40 20.33
C LEU A 67 -13.86 22.95 21.56
N GLY A 68 -13.13 23.56 22.51
CA GLY A 68 -13.68 24.12 23.74
C GLY A 68 -14.14 23.08 24.75
N GLN A 69 -13.67 21.84 24.62
CA GLN A 69 -13.95 20.75 25.54
C GLN A 69 -12.64 20.13 26.03
N SER A 70 -12.59 19.81 27.32
CA SER A 70 -11.52 18.99 27.88
C SER A 70 -11.69 17.54 27.40
N ARG A 71 -10.83 17.09 26.49
CA ARG A 71 -10.86 15.75 25.91
C ARG A 71 -9.79 14.87 26.55
N TYR A 72 -10.20 13.67 26.96
CA TYR A 72 -9.30 12.63 27.44
C TYR A 72 -8.39 12.12 26.32
N VAL A 73 -7.11 11.92 26.62
CA VAL A 73 -6.14 11.25 25.75
C VAL A 73 -5.41 10.20 26.58
N GLY A 74 -5.72 8.93 26.34
CA GLY A 74 -4.97 7.81 26.90
C GLY A 74 -3.79 7.44 26.01
N ILE A 75 -2.70 6.97 26.62
CA ILE A 75 -1.51 6.48 25.95
C ILE A 75 -1.29 5.06 26.42
N LEU A 76 -1.39 4.11 25.49
CA LEU A 76 -1.04 2.71 25.73
C LEU A 76 0.14 2.30 24.86
N GLU A 77 0.83 1.24 25.26
CA GLU A 77 2.00 0.70 24.58
C GLU A 77 1.83 -0.81 24.32
N TYR A 78 2.39 -1.27 23.21
CA TYR A 78 2.58 -2.66 22.88
C TYR A 78 3.94 -2.85 22.21
N VAL A 79 4.70 -3.88 22.58
CA VAL A 79 5.94 -4.24 21.87
C VAL A 79 5.68 -5.44 20.96
N TYR A 80 5.78 -5.23 19.64
CA TYR A 80 5.57 -6.26 18.63
C TYR A 80 6.83 -6.40 17.77
N GLU A 81 7.36 -7.62 17.62
CA GLU A 81 8.59 -7.90 16.85
C GLU A 81 9.79 -6.99 17.21
N GLY A 82 9.83 -6.56 18.47
CA GLY A 82 10.84 -5.65 19.02
C GLY A 82 10.73 -4.21 18.51
N ILE A 83 9.55 -3.79 18.08
CA ILE A 83 9.16 -2.40 17.80
C ILE A 83 8.12 -1.96 18.83
N THR A 84 8.28 -0.74 19.34
CA THR A 84 7.32 -0.13 20.27
C THR A 84 6.20 0.55 19.50
N PHE A 85 4.98 0.14 19.77
CA PHE A 85 3.75 0.76 19.26
C PHE A 85 3.05 1.53 20.38
N TYR A 86 2.75 2.80 20.12
CA TYR A 86 1.90 3.64 20.95
C TYR A 86 0.49 3.71 20.39
N PHE A 87 -0.49 3.64 21.28
CA PHE A 87 -1.89 3.72 20.97
C PHE A 87 -2.50 4.94 21.65
N ILE A 88 -3.03 5.85 20.84
CA ILE A 88 -3.77 7.01 21.34
C ILE A 88 -5.23 6.61 21.56
N ASP A 89 -5.68 6.71 22.80
CA ASP A 89 -7.02 6.32 23.22
C ASP A 89 -7.93 7.52 23.43
N ASN A 90 -9.08 7.46 22.77
CA ASN A 90 -10.25 8.27 23.03
C ASN A 90 -11.44 7.54 22.41
N GLU A 91 -12.24 6.88 23.23
CA GLU A 91 -13.36 6.08 22.74
C GLU A 91 -14.40 6.92 21.97
N SER A 92 -14.56 8.21 22.27
CA SER A 92 -15.49 9.06 21.51
C SER A 92 -15.06 9.30 20.07
N TYR A 93 -13.77 9.20 19.75
CA TYR A 93 -13.26 9.37 18.40
C TYR A 93 -12.92 8.05 17.71
N PHE A 94 -12.48 7.03 18.45
CA PHE A 94 -12.02 5.76 17.87
C PHE A 94 -12.97 4.59 18.13
N TRP A 95 -14.21 4.88 18.48
CA TRP A 95 -15.29 3.89 18.47
C TRP A 95 -15.68 3.49 17.04
N GLY A 96 -16.25 2.29 16.93
CA GLY A 96 -16.77 1.75 15.69
C GLY A 96 -16.26 0.35 15.39
N ASP A 97 -16.92 -0.30 14.44
CA ASP A 97 -16.59 -1.60 13.87
C ASP A 97 -15.47 -1.53 12.82
N LYS A 98 -15.16 -0.32 12.34
CA LYS A 98 -14.13 -0.04 11.33
C LYS A 98 -13.38 1.27 11.63
N PRO A 99 -12.12 1.41 11.18
CA PRO A 99 -11.30 2.58 11.49
C PRO A 99 -11.76 3.86 10.77
N TYR A 100 -12.34 3.71 9.57
CA TYR A 100 -12.88 4.80 8.75
C TYR A 100 -14.41 4.77 8.73
N GLY A 101 -15.01 5.92 8.96
CA GLY A 101 -16.46 6.08 9.07
C GLY A 101 -17.00 7.02 8.00
N ASP A 102 -17.80 7.98 8.46
CA ASP A 102 -18.22 9.09 7.63
C ASP A 102 -17.06 10.07 7.42
N TRP A 103 -16.93 10.59 6.18
CA TRP A 103 -15.82 11.45 5.80
C TRP A 103 -15.74 12.72 6.67
N TYR A 104 -16.87 13.32 7.04
CA TYR A 104 -16.89 14.53 7.85
C TYR A 104 -16.40 14.26 9.29
N TYR A 105 -16.84 13.16 9.90
CA TYR A 105 -16.38 12.77 11.24
C TYR A 105 -14.92 12.30 11.26
N ASP A 106 -14.46 11.67 10.17
CA ASP A 106 -13.06 11.28 10.06
C ASP A 106 -12.12 12.50 10.01
N LEU A 107 -12.54 13.63 9.42
CA LEU A 107 -11.77 14.88 9.46
C LEU A 107 -11.55 15.37 10.90
N GLU A 108 -12.59 15.38 11.74
CA GLU A 108 -12.45 15.76 13.15
C GLU A 108 -11.60 14.74 13.93
N LYS A 109 -11.85 13.45 13.73
CA LYS A 109 -11.13 12.33 14.35
C LYS A 109 -9.63 12.44 14.11
N PHE A 110 -9.21 12.66 12.87
CA PHE A 110 -7.80 12.71 12.51
C PHE A 110 -7.14 14.07 12.81
N SER A 111 -7.93 15.14 12.88
CA SER A 111 -7.48 16.43 13.43
C SER A 111 -7.16 16.32 14.93
N PHE A 112 -8.04 15.66 15.69
CA PHE A 112 -7.82 15.33 17.10
C PHE A 112 -6.58 14.43 17.26
N PHE A 113 -6.51 13.32 16.51
CA PHE A 113 -5.40 12.38 16.57
C PHE A 113 -4.05 13.06 16.32
N SER A 114 -3.96 13.92 15.30
CA SER A 114 -2.72 14.65 14.97
C SER A 114 -2.24 15.54 16.12
N GLN A 115 -3.15 16.21 16.83
CA GLN A 115 -2.81 17.04 18.01
C GLN A 115 -2.48 16.19 19.23
N ALA A 116 -3.23 15.11 19.46
CA ALA A 116 -3.04 14.19 20.58
C ALA A 116 -1.70 13.46 20.47
N ALA A 117 -1.32 13.02 19.27
CA ALA A 117 -0.05 12.37 18.99
C ALA A 117 1.15 13.25 19.34
N LEU A 118 1.12 14.53 18.93
CA LEU A 118 2.17 15.49 19.31
C LEU A 118 2.17 15.78 20.80
N SER A 119 0.99 15.98 21.40
CA SER A 119 0.85 16.29 22.84
C SER A 119 1.26 15.12 23.74
N ALA A 120 1.19 13.89 23.26
CA ALA A 120 1.62 12.69 23.98
C ALA A 120 3.14 12.58 24.10
N LEU A 121 3.93 13.14 23.18
CA LEU A 121 5.38 12.94 23.15
C LEU A 121 6.11 13.44 24.41
N PRO A 122 5.84 14.64 24.94
CA PRO A 122 6.44 15.08 26.21
C PRO A 122 5.99 14.24 27.40
N VAL A 123 4.77 13.70 27.38
CA VAL A 123 4.21 12.85 28.45
C VAL A 123 4.87 11.48 28.46
N ILE A 124 5.17 10.93 27.29
CA ILE A 124 5.96 9.69 27.12
C ILE A 124 7.42 9.92 27.53
N GLY A 125 7.90 11.17 27.44
CA GLY A 125 9.31 11.51 27.71
C GLY A 125 10.26 11.06 26.60
N TRP A 126 9.74 10.79 25.39
CA TRP A 126 10.53 10.36 24.24
C TRP A 126 10.40 11.37 23.10
N ARG A 127 11.52 12.02 22.77
CA ARG A 127 11.61 13.05 21.73
C ARG A 127 12.17 12.46 20.42
N PRO A 128 11.38 12.37 19.33
CA PRO A 128 11.88 11.94 18.04
C PRO A 128 12.75 13.00 17.37
N ASP A 129 13.66 12.57 16.50
CA ASP A 129 14.39 13.46 15.57
C ASP A 129 13.57 13.70 14.30
N VAL A 130 12.83 12.67 13.85
CA VAL A 130 11.92 12.74 12.69
C VAL A 130 10.56 12.18 13.05
N ILE A 131 9.50 12.88 12.65
CA ILE A 131 8.13 12.37 12.65
C ILE A 131 7.72 12.06 11.19
N HIS A 132 7.61 10.78 10.89
CA HIS A 132 7.20 10.27 9.59
C HIS A 132 5.69 10.05 9.56
N CYS A 133 5.02 10.95 8.86
CA CYS A 133 3.58 10.99 8.69
C CYS A 133 3.17 10.19 7.44
N HIS A 134 2.13 9.37 7.57
CA HIS A 134 1.58 8.60 6.47
C HIS A 134 0.15 9.06 6.13
N ASP A 135 -0.05 9.47 4.88
CA ASP A 135 -1.31 9.94 4.29
C ASP A 135 -2.01 11.10 5.04
N TRP A 136 -3.19 11.48 4.53
CA TRP A 136 -3.95 12.67 4.93
C TRP A 136 -4.38 12.66 6.41
N GLN A 137 -4.53 11.48 7.01
CA GLN A 137 -4.91 11.29 8.41
C GLN A 137 -3.89 11.90 9.37
N THR A 138 -2.64 12.03 8.92
CA THR A 138 -1.54 12.65 9.68
C THR A 138 -1.06 13.95 9.02
N GLY A 139 -1.82 14.44 8.03
CA GLY A 139 -1.57 15.66 7.26
C GLY A 139 -1.34 16.91 8.10
N LEU A 140 -1.98 17.00 9.26
CA LEU A 140 -1.86 18.19 10.11
C LEU A 140 -0.65 18.18 11.03
N ILE A 141 0.04 17.04 11.21
CA ILE A 141 1.21 16.95 12.09
C ILE A 141 2.34 17.89 11.63
N PRO A 142 2.78 17.91 10.35
CA PRO A 142 3.78 18.87 9.90
C PRO A 142 3.34 20.32 10.08
N VAL A 143 2.05 20.61 9.88
CA VAL A 143 1.48 21.96 10.05
C VAL A 143 1.59 22.40 11.51
N TYR A 144 1.19 21.54 12.45
CA TYR A 144 1.27 21.82 13.88
C TYR A 144 2.72 21.94 14.38
N LEU A 145 3.64 21.11 13.86
CA LEU A 145 5.06 21.19 14.19
C LEU A 145 5.70 22.51 13.76
N LYS A 146 5.34 23.04 12.58
CA LYS A 146 5.86 24.34 12.11
C LYS A 146 5.08 25.53 12.68
N GLY A 147 3.87 25.31 13.15
CA GLY A 147 3.04 26.29 13.85
C GLY A 147 3.19 26.19 15.37
N ARG A 148 2.06 25.95 16.06
CA ARG A 148 1.91 26.01 17.53
C ARG A 148 2.96 25.21 18.31
N PHE A 149 3.32 24.00 17.88
CA PHE A 149 4.21 23.14 18.66
C PHE A 149 5.68 23.52 18.49
N GLY A 150 6.07 24.08 17.35
CA GLY A 150 7.46 24.43 17.03
C GLY A 150 8.07 25.51 17.92
N GLU A 151 7.23 26.31 18.60
CA GLU A 151 7.67 27.30 19.59
C GLU A 151 8.18 26.64 20.89
N GLY A 152 7.70 25.43 21.20
CA GLY A 152 8.09 24.68 22.39
C GLY A 152 9.50 24.09 22.27
N GLU A 153 10.29 24.19 23.35
CA GLU A 153 11.67 23.68 23.38
C GLU A 153 11.76 22.18 23.06
N PHE A 154 10.77 21.40 23.50
CA PHE A 154 10.71 19.96 23.22
C PHE A 154 10.64 19.64 21.72
N PHE A 155 9.87 20.41 20.93
CA PHE A 155 9.64 20.13 19.51
C PHE A 155 10.62 20.83 18.58
N ARG A 156 11.45 21.74 19.13
CA ARG A 156 12.42 22.49 18.34
C ARG A 156 13.38 21.54 17.61
N GLY A 157 13.51 21.74 16.32
CA GLY A 157 14.45 21.00 15.46
C GLY A 157 13.96 19.61 15.01
N ILE A 158 12.82 19.13 15.49
CA ILE A 158 12.21 17.89 14.98
C ILE A 158 11.83 18.11 13.51
N LYS A 159 12.21 17.15 12.66
CA LYS A 159 11.88 17.16 11.23
C LYS A 159 10.62 16.35 10.95
N SER A 160 9.97 16.63 9.84
CA SER A 160 8.83 15.83 9.38
C SER A 160 8.98 15.31 7.96
N VAL A 161 8.54 14.07 7.76
CA VAL A 161 8.43 13.43 6.45
C VAL A 161 6.96 13.13 6.21
N MET A 162 6.48 13.35 4.99
CA MET A 162 5.12 12.98 4.58
C MET A 162 5.17 11.95 3.46
N THR A 163 4.70 10.72 3.71
CA THR A 163 4.50 9.70 2.67
C THR A 163 3.10 9.75 2.11
N ILE A 164 2.99 9.85 0.78
CA ILE A 164 1.77 9.65 0.01
C ILE A 164 1.71 8.19 -0.45
N HIS A 165 0.77 7.41 0.08
CA HIS A 165 0.48 6.04 -0.40
C HIS A 165 -0.55 6.04 -1.53
N ASN A 166 -1.50 6.99 -1.49
CA ASN A 166 -2.48 7.18 -2.55
C ASN A 166 -3.00 8.62 -2.57
N LEU A 167 -2.66 9.36 -3.62
CA LEU A 167 -3.04 10.77 -3.75
C LEU A 167 -4.55 11.02 -3.93
N LYS A 168 -5.33 9.96 -4.22
CA LYS A 168 -6.79 10.07 -4.36
C LYS A 168 -7.48 10.47 -3.05
N PHE A 169 -6.91 10.13 -1.89
CA PHE A 169 -7.51 10.43 -0.58
C PHE A 169 -6.72 11.54 0.12
N GLN A 170 -7.33 12.73 0.20
CA GLN A 170 -6.61 13.95 0.60
C GLN A 170 -7.15 14.64 1.87
N GLY A 171 -8.29 14.19 2.42
CA GLY A 171 -8.96 14.86 3.54
C GLY A 171 -9.41 16.28 3.15
N VAL A 172 -10.25 16.38 2.11
CA VAL A 172 -10.75 17.66 1.56
C VAL A 172 -12.16 17.94 2.04
N TRP A 173 -12.41 19.19 2.41
CA TRP A 173 -13.71 19.74 2.77
C TRP A 173 -13.68 21.27 2.74
N ASP A 174 -14.80 21.95 2.96
CA ASP A 174 -14.81 23.42 3.07
C ASP A 174 -13.82 23.95 4.14
N VAL A 175 -13.23 25.12 3.84
CA VAL A 175 -12.22 25.76 4.69
C VAL A 175 -12.71 25.95 6.13
N LYS A 176 -13.97 26.34 6.35
CA LYS A 176 -14.47 26.66 7.70
C LYS A 176 -14.53 25.42 8.57
N THR A 177 -14.92 24.28 8.00
CA THR A 177 -14.93 22.99 8.70
C THR A 177 -13.52 22.55 9.08
N ILE A 178 -12.57 22.54 8.13
CA ILE A 178 -11.21 22.11 8.44
C ILE A 178 -10.54 23.07 9.42
N GLN A 179 -10.79 24.38 9.29
CA GLN A 179 -10.36 25.37 10.25
C GLN A 179 -10.88 25.08 11.65
N ARG A 180 -12.19 24.84 11.78
CA ARG A 180 -12.81 24.49 13.05
C ARG A 180 -12.13 23.27 13.67
N PHE A 181 -12.03 22.16 12.93
CA PHE A 181 -11.49 20.90 13.45
C PHE A 181 -10.00 20.96 13.75
N SER A 182 -9.22 21.61 12.89
CA SER A 182 -7.78 21.75 13.12
C SER A 182 -7.44 22.75 14.23
N GLY A 183 -8.35 23.68 14.55
CA GLY A 183 -8.06 24.78 15.47
C GLY A 183 -6.97 25.74 14.95
N LEU A 184 -6.70 25.72 13.64
CA LEU A 184 -5.69 26.57 13.01
C LEU A 184 -6.25 27.97 12.72
N PRO A 185 -5.44 29.03 12.88
CA PRO A 185 -5.82 30.39 12.47
C PRO A 185 -6.10 30.53 10.97
N ASP A 186 -6.88 31.55 10.59
CA ASP A 186 -7.25 31.87 9.20
C ASP A 186 -6.05 31.93 8.23
N TYR A 187 -4.88 32.40 8.70
CA TYR A 187 -3.71 32.58 7.84
C TYR A 187 -3.11 31.26 7.32
N PHE A 188 -3.50 30.10 7.86
CA PHE A 188 -3.12 28.79 7.32
C PHE A 188 -3.98 28.37 6.12
N PHE A 189 -5.11 29.02 5.90
CA PHE A 189 -6.07 28.73 4.84
C PHE A 189 -5.91 29.71 3.69
N THR A 190 -4.72 29.71 3.11
CA THR A 190 -4.39 30.45 1.89
C THR A 190 -3.97 29.49 0.78
N PRO A 191 -4.03 29.90 -0.51
CA PRO A 191 -3.73 29.02 -1.64
C PRO A 191 -2.31 28.46 -1.65
N ASP A 192 -1.34 29.11 -1.01
CA ASP A 192 0.04 28.61 -0.82
C ASP A 192 0.18 27.62 0.35
N LYS A 193 -0.88 27.42 1.15
CA LYS A 193 -0.91 26.59 2.36
C LYS A 193 -2.00 25.51 2.27
N LEU A 194 -2.98 25.47 3.17
CA LEU A 194 -3.96 24.38 3.25
C LEU A 194 -5.11 24.53 2.24
N GLU A 195 -5.36 25.72 1.68
CA GLU A 195 -6.49 25.92 0.76
C GLU A 195 -6.21 25.32 -0.62
N ALA A 196 -7.05 24.42 -1.11
CA ALA A 196 -7.04 23.88 -2.46
C ALA A 196 -8.39 24.17 -3.14
N TYR A 197 -8.41 24.99 -4.18
CA TYR A 197 -9.61 25.28 -4.99
C TYR A 197 -10.84 25.71 -4.16
N LYS A 198 -10.65 26.62 -3.18
CA LYS A 198 -11.67 27.14 -2.22
C LYS A 198 -12.04 26.21 -1.07
N ASP A 199 -11.54 24.98 -1.07
CA ASP A 199 -11.69 24.02 0.01
C ASP A 199 -10.39 23.94 0.84
N GLY A 200 -10.47 23.45 2.07
CA GLY A 200 -9.29 23.04 2.84
C GLY A 200 -8.85 21.62 2.47
N ASN A 201 -7.55 21.34 2.59
CA ASN A 201 -6.99 20.04 2.27
C ASN A 201 -5.91 19.64 3.30
N MET A 202 -6.21 18.62 4.11
CA MET A 202 -5.33 18.16 5.19
C MET A 202 -4.01 17.60 4.66
N LEU A 203 -4.06 16.79 3.58
CA LEU A 203 -2.86 16.24 2.97
C LEU A 203 -1.98 17.35 2.40
N LYS A 204 -2.58 18.30 1.67
CA LYS A 204 -1.87 19.45 1.12
C LYS A 204 -1.14 20.22 2.22
N GLY A 205 -1.78 20.46 3.36
CA GLY A 205 -1.13 21.07 4.52
C GLY A 205 0.13 20.32 4.92
N GLY A 206 0.04 19.01 5.09
CA GLY A 206 1.20 18.19 5.44
C GLY A 206 2.31 18.25 4.39
N LEU A 207 1.95 18.18 3.11
CA LEU A 207 2.91 18.28 2.00
C LEU A 207 3.61 19.63 1.96
N VAL A 208 2.89 20.74 2.17
CA VAL A 208 3.47 22.10 2.18
C VAL A 208 4.47 22.27 3.32
N TYR A 209 4.18 21.74 4.51
CA TYR A 209 4.99 21.99 5.71
C TYR A 209 6.01 20.89 6.06
N ALA A 210 5.95 19.73 5.41
CA ALA A 210 6.91 18.65 5.61
C ALA A 210 8.31 19.03 5.10
N ASP A 211 9.35 18.63 5.83
CA ASP A 211 10.73 18.84 5.43
C ASP A 211 11.15 17.88 4.29
N ALA A 212 10.49 16.72 4.15
CA ALA A 212 10.64 15.84 2.99
C ALA A 212 9.31 15.18 2.60
N ILE A 213 9.17 14.85 1.32
CA ILE A 213 7.98 14.17 0.79
C ILE A 213 8.41 12.85 0.15
N THR A 214 7.73 11.78 0.49
CA THR A 214 7.93 10.46 -0.11
C THR A 214 6.65 9.97 -0.76
N THR A 215 6.80 9.13 -1.77
CA THR A 215 5.71 8.32 -2.29
C THR A 215 6.22 6.94 -2.66
N VAL A 216 5.32 6.02 -2.96
CA VAL A 216 5.57 4.58 -2.92
C VAL A 216 6.19 4.00 -4.20
N SER A 217 6.61 4.84 -5.15
CA SER A 217 7.44 4.47 -6.31
C SER A 217 8.03 5.71 -7.02
N ASN A 218 9.08 5.52 -7.81
CA ASN A 218 9.74 6.60 -8.58
C ASN A 218 8.90 7.05 -9.77
N THR A 219 8.36 6.11 -10.53
CA THR A 219 7.45 6.44 -11.63
C THR A 219 6.23 7.20 -11.11
N TYR A 220 5.64 6.77 -9.98
CA TYR A 220 4.48 7.48 -9.42
C TYR A 220 4.85 8.89 -8.94
N ALA A 221 6.06 9.10 -8.39
CA ALA A 221 6.55 10.43 -8.05
C ALA A 221 6.59 11.39 -9.24
N GLU A 222 6.87 10.88 -10.45
CA GLU A 222 6.80 11.67 -11.69
C GLU A 222 5.36 11.80 -12.20
N GLU A 223 4.55 10.74 -12.12
CA GLU A 223 3.16 10.73 -12.58
C GLU A 223 2.32 11.77 -11.83
N ILE A 224 2.42 11.86 -10.50
CA ILE A 224 1.64 12.82 -9.68
C ILE A 224 2.00 14.29 -9.93
N LYS A 225 3.07 14.57 -10.68
CA LYS A 225 3.38 15.92 -11.16
C LYS A 225 2.59 16.30 -12.41
N THR A 226 1.82 15.37 -12.97
CA THR A 226 0.95 15.62 -14.13
C THR A 226 -0.49 15.87 -13.67
N PRO A 227 -1.28 16.69 -14.40
CA PRO A 227 -2.69 16.92 -14.03
C PRO A 227 -3.55 15.66 -13.97
N PHE A 228 -3.22 14.63 -14.76
CA PHE A 228 -4.01 13.39 -14.84
C PHE A 228 -3.92 12.56 -13.55
N TYR A 229 -2.72 12.42 -12.98
CA TYR A 229 -2.51 11.64 -11.75
C TYR A 229 -2.39 12.50 -10.48
N GLY A 230 -2.17 13.80 -10.62
CA GLY A 230 -1.87 14.69 -9.51
C GLY A 230 -3.08 15.10 -8.68
N GLU A 231 -4.30 14.74 -9.08
CA GLU A 231 -5.53 14.93 -8.29
C GLU A 231 -5.69 16.37 -7.76
N GLY A 232 -5.35 17.37 -8.61
CA GLY A 232 -5.38 18.80 -8.26
C GLY A 232 -4.18 19.32 -7.46
N LEU A 233 -3.25 18.45 -7.04
CA LEU A 233 -2.02 18.81 -6.33
C LEU A 233 -0.78 18.74 -7.23
N ASP A 234 -0.92 18.52 -8.53
CA ASP A 234 0.18 18.42 -9.50
C ASP A 234 1.10 19.65 -9.48
N GLY A 235 0.52 20.85 -9.35
CA GLY A 235 1.27 22.10 -9.21
C GLY A 235 2.15 22.13 -7.96
N LEU A 236 1.64 21.62 -6.83
CA LEU A 236 2.41 21.50 -5.60
C LEU A 236 3.52 20.46 -5.74
N MET A 237 3.23 19.31 -6.35
CA MET A 237 4.22 18.24 -6.58
C MET A 237 5.38 18.73 -7.47
N ARG A 238 5.11 19.56 -8.47
CA ARG A 238 6.16 20.23 -9.26
C ARG A 238 6.96 21.23 -8.43
N ALA A 239 6.27 22.07 -7.64
CA ALA A 239 6.92 23.08 -6.80
C ALA A 239 7.83 22.46 -5.72
N ARG A 240 7.46 21.29 -5.20
CA ARG A 240 8.23 20.53 -4.19
C ARG A 240 9.01 19.36 -4.78
N SER A 241 9.31 19.39 -6.07
CA SER A 241 10.01 18.30 -6.77
C SER A 241 11.39 17.98 -6.19
N GLY A 242 12.09 18.96 -5.62
CA GLY A 242 13.37 18.75 -4.94
C GLY A 242 13.28 17.96 -3.62
N ASP A 243 12.10 17.96 -2.99
CA ASP A 243 11.84 17.28 -1.73
C ASP A 243 11.06 15.97 -1.90
N LEU A 244 10.49 15.74 -3.09
CA LEU A 244 9.68 14.57 -3.44
C LEU A 244 10.56 13.41 -3.91
N ARG A 245 10.43 12.24 -3.27
CA ARG A 245 11.16 11.02 -3.62
C ARG A 245 10.24 9.82 -3.74
N GLY A 246 10.50 8.98 -4.74
CA GLY A 246 9.88 7.66 -4.84
C GLY A 246 10.69 6.61 -4.08
N ILE A 247 10.05 5.87 -3.17
CA ILE A 247 10.63 4.73 -2.48
C ILE A 247 9.67 3.55 -2.62
N VAL A 248 10.09 2.56 -3.40
CA VAL A 248 9.27 1.37 -3.68
C VAL A 248 8.99 0.60 -2.38
N ASN A 249 7.75 0.18 -2.18
CA ASN A 249 7.38 -0.65 -1.04
C ASN A 249 8.02 -2.04 -1.14
N GLY A 250 8.33 -2.62 0.02
CA GLY A 250 8.69 -4.02 0.12
C GLY A 250 7.47 -4.91 0.36
N ILE A 251 7.69 -6.22 0.37
CA ILE A 251 6.76 -7.21 0.93
C ILE A 251 7.44 -7.96 2.08
N ASP A 252 6.63 -8.48 2.99
CA ASP A 252 7.12 -9.30 4.10
C ASP A 252 7.43 -10.72 3.60
N TYR A 253 8.72 -11.07 3.55
CA TYR A 253 9.20 -12.36 3.07
C TYR A 253 8.99 -13.47 4.10
N ASP A 254 8.59 -13.18 5.34
CA ASP A 254 8.18 -14.22 6.29
C ASP A 254 6.75 -14.69 6.00
N VAL A 255 5.91 -13.79 5.47
CA VAL A 255 4.52 -14.07 5.06
C VAL A 255 4.48 -14.63 3.64
N PHE A 256 5.14 -13.97 2.69
CA PHE A 256 5.12 -14.31 1.27
C PHE A 256 6.34 -15.12 0.88
N ASN A 257 6.36 -16.41 1.26
CA ASN A 257 7.49 -17.30 1.01
C ASN A 257 7.05 -18.68 0.49
N PRO A 258 7.20 -18.98 -0.82
CA PRO A 258 6.82 -20.29 -1.34
C PRO A 258 7.58 -21.46 -0.69
N GLU A 259 8.69 -21.22 0.01
CA GLU A 259 9.45 -22.27 0.70
C GLU A 259 8.82 -22.71 2.03
N THR A 260 8.05 -21.84 2.68
CA THR A 260 7.52 -22.05 4.04
C THR A 260 6.05 -21.70 4.20
N ASP A 261 5.42 -21.17 3.16
CA ASP A 261 4.02 -20.76 3.14
C ASP A 261 3.08 -21.94 3.47
N PRO A 262 2.31 -21.87 4.56
CA PRO A 262 1.43 -22.96 4.99
C PRO A 262 0.14 -23.06 4.17
N ASP A 263 -0.21 -22.03 3.39
CA ASP A 263 -1.48 -21.97 2.66
C ASP A 263 -1.40 -22.64 1.28
N ILE A 264 -0.19 -22.99 0.82
CA ILE A 264 0.05 -23.63 -0.47
C ILE A 264 0.22 -25.15 -0.31
N VAL A 265 -0.27 -25.89 -1.31
CA VAL A 265 -0.33 -27.37 -1.26
C VAL A 265 1.06 -28.01 -1.26
N GLN A 266 2.00 -27.40 -1.98
CA GLN A 266 3.38 -27.87 -2.07
C GLN A 266 4.33 -26.68 -2.01
N ASN A 267 5.19 -26.66 -1.00
CA ASN A 267 6.27 -25.67 -0.91
C ASN A 267 7.35 -25.91 -1.98
N TYR A 268 7.95 -24.81 -2.44
CA TYR A 268 8.98 -24.80 -3.47
C TYR A 268 9.86 -23.55 -3.38
N ASN A 269 10.98 -23.58 -4.10
CA ASN A 269 11.96 -22.51 -4.19
C ASN A 269 12.40 -22.28 -5.64
N ALA A 270 13.29 -21.31 -5.84
CA ALA A 270 13.85 -20.97 -7.15
C ALA A 270 14.57 -22.16 -7.84
N LYS A 271 15.01 -23.18 -7.10
CA LYS A 271 15.69 -24.35 -7.66
C LYS A 271 14.72 -25.43 -8.14
N ASN A 272 13.57 -25.60 -7.50
CA ASN A 272 12.64 -26.72 -7.76
C ASN A 272 11.23 -26.31 -8.25
N PHE A 273 10.93 -25.01 -8.42
CA PHE A 273 9.59 -24.56 -8.87
C PHE A 273 9.10 -25.26 -10.14
N ARG A 274 10.01 -25.60 -11.07
CA ARG A 274 9.69 -26.31 -12.32
C ARG A 274 8.98 -27.65 -12.11
N LYS A 275 9.24 -28.31 -10.98
CA LYS A 275 8.67 -29.60 -10.61
C LYS A 275 7.53 -29.47 -9.61
N GLU A 276 7.62 -28.51 -8.70
CA GLU A 276 6.74 -28.42 -7.54
C GLU A 276 5.55 -27.47 -7.76
N LYS A 277 5.73 -26.36 -8.51
CA LYS A 277 4.69 -25.36 -8.78
C LYS A 277 3.46 -25.96 -9.49
N VAL A 278 3.69 -26.93 -10.39
CA VAL A 278 2.61 -27.62 -11.12
C VAL A 278 1.65 -28.39 -10.20
N LYS A 279 2.12 -28.85 -9.02
CA LYS A 279 1.25 -29.52 -8.05
C LYS A 279 0.25 -28.54 -7.42
N ASN A 280 0.70 -27.32 -7.12
CA ASN A 280 -0.18 -26.24 -6.66
C ASN A 280 -1.22 -25.89 -7.74
N LYS A 281 -0.80 -25.82 -9.00
CA LYS A 281 -1.71 -25.59 -10.13
C LYS A 281 -2.82 -26.63 -10.23
N ARG A 282 -2.46 -27.91 -10.19
CA ARG A 282 -3.43 -29.01 -10.26
C ARG A 282 -4.41 -29.00 -9.08
N ALA A 283 -3.89 -28.73 -7.88
CA ALA A 283 -4.72 -28.61 -6.68
C ALA A 283 -5.69 -27.42 -6.79
N LEU A 284 -5.23 -26.27 -7.29
CA LEU A 284 -6.10 -25.10 -7.49
C LEU A 284 -7.16 -25.36 -8.57
N GLN A 285 -6.81 -26.03 -9.67
CA GLN A 285 -7.79 -26.44 -10.70
C GLN A 285 -8.89 -27.31 -10.10
N GLU A 286 -8.50 -28.27 -9.24
CA GLU A 286 -9.44 -29.14 -8.54
C GLU A 286 -10.33 -28.38 -7.55
N GLU A 287 -9.73 -27.53 -6.72
CA GLU A 287 -10.45 -26.72 -5.72
C GLU A 287 -11.47 -25.78 -6.36
N LEU A 288 -11.15 -25.22 -7.53
CA LEU A 288 -12.00 -24.25 -8.23
C LEU A 288 -12.93 -24.85 -9.28
N GLY A 289 -12.93 -26.18 -9.47
CA GLY A 289 -13.78 -26.86 -10.46
C GLY A 289 -13.36 -26.66 -11.92
N LEU A 290 -12.14 -26.18 -12.17
CA LEU A 290 -11.61 -25.97 -13.51
C LEU A 290 -11.17 -27.29 -14.15
N ALA A 291 -11.02 -27.31 -15.49
CA ALA A 291 -10.43 -28.43 -16.19
C ALA A 291 -9.00 -28.72 -15.67
N LYS A 292 -8.77 -29.95 -15.18
CA LYS A 292 -7.47 -30.38 -14.65
C LYS A 292 -6.49 -30.66 -15.80
N ASP A 293 -5.71 -29.65 -16.16
CA ASP A 293 -4.67 -29.75 -17.19
C ASP A 293 -3.49 -28.83 -16.87
N ASP A 294 -2.35 -29.43 -16.56
CA ASP A 294 -1.11 -28.72 -16.24
C ASP A 294 -0.63 -27.82 -17.39
N LYS A 295 -1.05 -28.10 -18.64
CA LYS A 295 -0.62 -27.38 -19.85
C LYS A 295 -1.47 -26.15 -20.18
N LYS A 296 -2.68 -26.00 -19.63
CA LYS A 296 -3.51 -24.80 -19.88
C LYS A 296 -2.87 -23.58 -19.25
N PHE A 297 -2.75 -22.47 -19.98
CA PHE A 297 -2.12 -21.24 -19.47
C PHE A 297 -3.04 -20.57 -18.43
N MET A 298 -2.63 -20.55 -17.17
CA MET A 298 -3.46 -20.03 -16.08
C MET A 298 -3.06 -18.60 -15.71
N ILE A 299 -4.02 -17.69 -15.80
CA ILE A 299 -3.91 -16.27 -15.44
C ILE A 299 -4.65 -16.03 -14.13
N GLY A 300 -3.95 -15.49 -13.13
CA GLY A 300 -4.53 -15.10 -11.84
C GLY A 300 -4.79 -13.59 -11.76
N ILE A 301 -5.86 -13.22 -11.07
CA ILE A 301 -6.18 -11.85 -10.67
C ILE A 301 -6.58 -11.88 -9.18
N VAL A 302 -5.85 -11.13 -8.36
CA VAL A 302 -6.22 -10.87 -6.95
C VAL A 302 -6.26 -9.36 -6.77
N SER A 303 -7.46 -8.79 -6.59
CA SER A 303 -7.60 -7.33 -6.46
C SER A 303 -8.94 -6.90 -5.86
N ARG A 304 -9.04 -5.63 -5.46
CA ARG A 304 -10.36 -4.97 -5.30
C ARG A 304 -10.97 -4.77 -6.67
N LEU A 305 -12.22 -5.18 -6.86
CA LEU A 305 -12.88 -5.15 -8.15
C LEU A 305 -13.44 -3.76 -8.46
N THR A 306 -12.58 -2.84 -8.86
CA THR A 306 -12.93 -1.43 -9.10
C THR A 306 -12.38 -0.94 -10.43
N GLY A 307 -12.93 0.15 -10.96
CA GLY A 307 -12.46 0.73 -12.23
C GLY A 307 -10.99 1.13 -12.22
N GLN A 308 -10.43 1.46 -11.05
CA GLN A 308 -8.99 1.74 -10.91
C GLN A 308 -8.11 0.54 -11.35
N LYS A 309 -8.60 -0.70 -11.21
CA LYS A 309 -7.83 -1.92 -11.49
C LYS A 309 -7.87 -2.36 -12.95
N GLY A 310 -8.45 -1.57 -13.85
CA GLY A 310 -8.42 -1.86 -15.29
C GLY A 310 -9.35 -2.97 -15.73
N LEU A 311 -10.39 -3.25 -14.94
CA LEU A 311 -11.30 -4.37 -15.20
C LEU A 311 -12.22 -4.12 -16.42
N ASP A 312 -12.42 -2.86 -16.79
CA ASP A 312 -13.03 -2.42 -18.04
C ASP A 312 -12.21 -2.85 -19.26
N LEU A 313 -10.87 -2.87 -19.17
CA LEU A 313 -10.03 -3.41 -20.24
C LEU A 313 -10.28 -4.90 -20.41
N ILE A 314 -10.36 -5.65 -19.30
CA ILE A 314 -10.67 -7.08 -19.31
C ILE A 314 -12.06 -7.32 -19.89
N GLN A 315 -13.06 -6.56 -19.44
CA GLN A 315 -14.44 -6.65 -19.92
C GLN A 315 -14.52 -6.55 -21.44
N CYS A 316 -13.75 -5.63 -22.03
CA CYS A 316 -13.77 -5.35 -23.46
C CYS A 316 -13.28 -6.52 -24.33
N VAL A 317 -12.42 -7.40 -23.81
CA VAL A 317 -11.77 -8.48 -24.57
C VAL A 317 -11.88 -9.85 -23.90
N MET A 318 -12.83 -10.00 -22.98
CA MET A 318 -12.94 -11.18 -22.12
C MET A 318 -13.18 -12.46 -22.92
N ASP A 319 -14.02 -12.38 -23.95
CA ASP A 319 -14.30 -13.51 -24.85
C ASP A 319 -13.04 -13.94 -25.62
N GLU A 320 -12.17 -13.00 -26.01
CA GLU A 320 -10.90 -13.29 -26.66
C GLU A 320 -9.79 -13.79 -25.72
N ILE A 321 -9.90 -13.51 -24.41
CA ILE A 321 -9.01 -14.08 -23.37
C ILE A 321 -9.39 -15.54 -23.10
N CYS A 322 -10.69 -15.87 -23.07
CA CYS A 322 -11.22 -17.17 -22.65
C CYS A 322 -11.11 -18.29 -23.72
N THR A 323 -9.97 -18.40 -24.42
CA THR A 323 -9.70 -19.47 -25.38
C THR A 323 -9.55 -20.84 -24.70
N ASP A 324 -9.71 -21.95 -25.44
CA ASP A 324 -9.72 -23.32 -24.88
C ASP A 324 -8.47 -23.71 -24.08
N ASP A 325 -7.35 -23.08 -24.39
CA ASP A 325 -6.04 -23.28 -23.79
C ASP A 325 -5.74 -22.34 -22.60
N VAL A 326 -6.65 -21.42 -22.25
CA VAL A 326 -6.45 -20.43 -21.17
C VAL A 326 -7.40 -20.71 -20.00
N GLN A 327 -6.93 -20.48 -18.77
CA GLN A 327 -7.75 -20.44 -17.57
C GLN A 327 -7.61 -19.09 -16.88
N LEU A 328 -8.70 -18.54 -16.38
CA LEU A 328 -8.73 -17.29 -15.64
C LEU A 328 -9.29 -17.52 -14.24
N VAL A 329 -8.50 -17.17 -13.22
CA VAL A 329 -8.88 -17.26 -11.80
C VAL A 329 -8.93 -15.86 -11.22
N VAL A 330 -10.09 -15.46 -10.71
CA VAL A 330 -10.33 -14.13 -10.15
C VAL A 330 -10.71 -14.25 -8.69
N LEU A 331 -10.04 -13.50 -7.83
CA LEU A 331 -10.36 -13.35 -6.41
C LEU A 331 -10.47 -11.87 -6.05
N GLY A 332 -11.61 -11.48 -5.51
CA GLY A 332 -11.83 -10.09 -5.10
C GLY A 332 -13.27 -9.70 -4.91
N THR A 333 -13.49 -8.57 -4.27
CA THR A 333 -14.80 -7.91 -4.12
C THR A 333 -14.68 -6.43 -4.47
N GLY A 334 -15.79 -5.78 -4.81
CA GLY A 334 -15.79 -4.37 -5.18
C GLY A 334 -17.11 -3.90 -5.78
N ASP A 335 -17.03 -3.19 -6.89
CA ASP A 335 -18.19 -2.62 -7.57
C ASP A 335 -19.03 -3.73 -8.21
N GLU A 336 -20.34 -3.67 -8.01
CA GLU A 336 -21.29 -4.73 -8.37
C GLU A 336 -21.27 -5.07 -9.87
N ASN A 337 -21.01 -4.09 -10.73
CA ASN A 337 -20.89 -4.28 -12.18
C ASN A 337 -19.72 -5.23 -12.53
N TYR A 338 -18.57 -5.09 -11.88
CA TYR A 338 -17.41 -5.97 -12.13
C TYR A 338 -17.60 -7.34 -11.50
N GLU A 339 -18.20 -7.41 -10.31
CA GLU A 339 -18.55 -8.68 -9.69
C GLU A 339 -19.51 -9.49 -10.58
N ASN A 340 -20.59 -8.86 -11.05
CA ASN A 340 -21.57 -9.49 -11.92
C ASN A 340 -20.99 -9.88 -13.28
N MET A 341 -20.08 -9.08 -13.83
CA MET A 341 -19.33 -9.43 -15.04
C MET A 341 -18.54 -10.74 -14.83
N PHE A 342 -17.75 -10.85 -13.76
CA PHE A 342 -16.97 -12.07 -13.53
C PHE A 342 -17.86 -13.28 -13.23
N ARG A 343 -18.96 -13.11 -12.46
CA ARG A 343 -19.96 -14.18 -12.24
C ARG A 343 -20.57 -14.67 -13.56
N TYR A 344 -20.87 -13.75 -14.48
CA TYR A 344 -21.41 -14.11 -15.80
C TYR A 344 -20.43 -14.95 -16.61
N TYR A 345 -19.16 -14.59 -16.64
CA TYR A 345 -18.15 -15.32 -17.40
C TYR A 345 -17.75 -16.66 -16.75
N ASP A 346 -17.76 -16.76 -15.42
CA ASP A 346 -17.67 -18.05 -14.72
C ASP A 346 -18.82 -18.98 -15.14
N TRP A 347 -20.06 -18.50 -15.12
CA TRP A 347 -21.21 -19.29 -15.60
C TRP A 347 -21.08 -19.69 -17.09
N LYS A 348 -20.66 -18.78 -17.96
CA LYS A 348 -20.53 -19.00 -19.41
C LYS A 348 -19.40 -19.97 -19.76
N TYR A 349 -18.27 -19.89 -19.04
CA TYR A 349 -17.03 -20.59 -19.34
C TYR A 349 -16.51 -21.38 -18.11
N HIS A 350 -17.40 -22.11 -17.45
CA HIS A 350 -17.15 -22.74 -16.15
C HIS A 350 -15.96 -23.74 -16.14
N ASP A 351 -15.57 -24.29 -17.29
CA ASP A 351 -14.41 -25.19 -17.39
C ASP A 351 -13.06 -24.45 -17.32
N ARG A 352 -13.07 -23.11 -17.43
CA ARG A 352 -11.85 -22.30 -17.56
C ARG A 352 -11.87 -20.94 -16.86
N VAL A 353 -13.02 -20.39 -16.47
CA VAL A 353 -13.13 -19.15 -15.69
C VAL A 353 -13.66 -19.50 -14.30
N SER A 354 -13.01 -18.99 -13.25
CA SER A 354 -13.49 -19.11 -11.87
C SER A 354 -13.49 -17.74 -11.19
N ALA A 355 -14.66 -17.31 -10.70
CA ALA A 355 -14.88 -16.03 -10.06
C ALA A 355 -15.17 -16.18 -8.55
N GLN A 356 -14.15 -15.97 -7.73
CA GLN A 356 -14.20 -16.08 -6.27
C GLN A 356 -14.47 -14.71 -5.67
N ILE A 357 -15.76 -14.35 -5.56
CA ILE A 357 -16.20 -13.01 -5.14
C ILE A 357 -16.32 -12.91 -3.61
N TYR A 358 -15.19 -13.00 -2.92
CA TYR A 358 -15.06 -12.83 -1.48
C TYR A 358 -13.60 -12.50 -1.11
N TYR A 359 -13.36 -12.11 0.14
CA TYR A 359 -12.02 -11.96 0.67
C TYR A 359 -11.50 -13.31 1.21
N SER A 360 -10.35 -13.76 0.72
CA SER A 360 -9.66 -14.93 1.27
C SER A 360 -8.15 -14.80 1.09
N GLU A 361 -7.45 -14.62 2.20
CA GLU A 361 -6.00 -14.55 2.20
C GLU A 361 -5.35 -15.90 1.82
N PRO A 362 -5.80 -17.07 2.36
CA PRO A 362 -5.25 -18.36 1.96
C PRO A 362 -5.41 -18.66 0.47
N LEU A 363 -6.57 -18.32 -0.12
CA LEU A 363 -6.78 -18.51 -1.55
C LEU A 363 -5.89 -17.59 -2.38
N SER A 364 -5.60 -16.37 -1.91
CA SER A 364 -4.68 -15.47 -2.61
C SER A 364 -3.26 -16.06 -2.70
N HIS A 365 -2.77 -16.68 -1.63
CA HIS A 365 -1.49 -17.39 -1.59
C HIS A 365 -1.47 -18.55 -2.59
N LYS A 366 -2.54 -19.35 -2.64
CA LYS A 366 -2.70 -20.42 -3.65
C LYS A 366 -2.67 -19.87 -5.07
N ILE A 367 -3.34 -18.76 -5.36
CA ILE A 367 -3.33 -18.12 -6.69
C ILE A 367 -1.91 -17.69 -7.07
N TYR A 368 -1.20 -16.99 -6.17
CA TYR A 368 0.20 -16.62 -6.41
C TYR A 368 1.09 -17.86 -6.62
N ALA A 369 0.83 -18.95 -5.92
CA ALA A 369 1.61 -20.17 -6.06
C ALA A 369 1.28 -21.00 -7.30
N ALA A 370 0.05 -20.97 -7.79
CA ALA A 370 -0.45 -21.89 -8.80
C ALA A 370 -0.44 -21.31 -10.22
N CYS A 371 -0.76 -20.01 -10.38
CA CYS A 371 -0.91 -19.41 -11.71
C CYS A 371 0.43 -19.35 -12.46
N ASP A 372 0.35 -19.35 -13.79
CA ASP A 372 1.51 -19.14 -14.66
C ASP A 372 1.78 -17.64 -14.81
N ALA A 373 0.72 -16.86 -15.01
CA ALA A 373 0.79 -15.40 -15.14
C ALA A 373 -0.16 -14.69 -14.17
N PHE A 374 0.16 -13.43 -13.85
CA PHE A 374 -0.65 -12.58 -12.97
C PHE A 374 -1.00 -11.27 -13.68
N LEU A 375 -2.29 -10.99 -13.89
CA LEU A 375 -2.72 -9.85 -14.71
C LEU A 375 -3.06 -8.63 -13.84
N MET A 376 -2.40 -7.50 -14.11
CA MET A 376 -2.63 -6.21 -13.42
C MET A 376 -2.72 -5.04 -14.42
N PRO A 377 -3.89 -4.83 -15.06
CA PRO A 377 -4.06 -3.84 -16.12
C PRO A 377 -4.43 -2.44 -15.57
N SER A 378 -3.93 -2.09 -14.38
CA SER A 378 -4.44 -0.97 -13.60
C SER A 378 -4.38 0.39 -14.33
N LEU A 379 -5.40 1.21 -14.12
CA LEU A 379 -5.46 2.59 -14.62
C LEU A 379 -4.41 3.48 -13.94
N PHE A 380 -4.20 3.25 -12.66
CA PHE A 380 -3.05 3.78 -11.92
C PHE A 380 -2.78 2.89 -10.71
N GLU A 381 -1.50 2.74 -10.37
CA GLU A 381 -1.06 1.88 -9.27
C GLU A 381 0.14 2.52 -8.57
N PRO A 382 -0.04 3.27 -7.47
CA PRO A 382 1.04 4.02 -6.82
C PRO A 382 2.27 3.16 -6.55
N CYS A 383 2.06 1.95 -6.03
CA CYS A 383 3.09 0.92 -5.92
C CYS A 383 2.63 -0.40 -6.53
N GLY A 384 1.54 -0.96 -5.99
CA GLY A 384 1.15 -2.35 -6.24
C GLY A 384 1.99 -3.29 -5.37
N LEU A 385 1.35 -4.19 -4.63
CA LEU A 385 2.04 -5.22 -3.85
C LEU A 385 1.88 -6.60 -4.50
N SER A 386 0.79 -6.81 -5.24
CA SER A 386 0.45 -8.11 -5.84
C SER A 386 1.44 -8.55 -6.91
N GLN A 387 2.05 -7.64 -7.67
CA GLN A 387 3.11 -8.00 -8.62
C GLN A 387 4.38 -8.44 -7.90
N LEU A 388 4.70 -7.84 -6.75
CA LEU A 388 5.85 -8.26 -5.94
C LEU A 388 5.64 -9.67 -5.38
N MET A 389 4.42 -9.94 -4.89
CA MET A 389 4.00 -11.28 -4.47
C MET A 389 4.06 -12.28 -5.64
N ALA A 390 3.54 -11.91 -6.81
CA ALA A 390 3.60 -12.76 -8.00
C ALA A 390 5.04 -13.11 -8.40
N LEU A 391 5.93 -12.11 -8.46
CA LEU A 391 7.35 -12.31 -8.75
C LEU A 391 8.01 -13.25 -7.73
N ARG A 392 7.73 -13.05 -6.44
CA ARG A 392 8.26 -13.88 -5.34
C ARG A 392 7.86 -15.35 -5.46
N TYR A 393 6.64 -15.64 -5.95
CA TYR A 393 6.11 -16.98 -6.18
C TYR A 393 6.37 -17.50 -7.61
N GLY A 394 7.16 -16.79 -8.41
CA GLY A 394 7.48 -17.20 -9.78
C GLY A 394 6.26 -17.27 -10.69
N THR A 395 5.25 -16.45 -10.41
CA THR A 395 4.10 -16.20 -11.30
C THR A 395 4.40 -14.94 -12.10
N VAL A 396 4.42 -15.05 -13.42
CA VAL A 396 4.94 -14.00 -14.30
C VAL A 396 3.93 -12.85 -14.43
N PRO A 397 4.23 -11.64 -13.96
CA PRO A 397 3.28 -10.54 -14.02
C PRO A 397 3.12 -10.01 -15.46
N ILE A 398 1.88 -9.68 -15.83
CA ILE A 398 1.49 -8.96 -17.04
C ILE A 398 0.83 -7.66 -16.58
N VAL A 399 1.50 -6.53 -16.80
CA VAL A 399 1.11 -5.26 -16.16
C VAL A 399 0.94 -4.12 -17.15
N ARG A 400 0.18 -3.10 -16.79
CA ARG A 400 0.28 -1.80 -17.45
C ARG A 400 1.47 -1.01 -16.88
N GLU A 401 2.18 -0.25 -17.72
CA GLU A 401 3.28 0.63 -17.32
C GLU A 401 2.76 1.89 -16.59
N THR A 402 2.37 1.74 -15.34
CA THR A 402 1.96 2.83 -14.46
C THR A 402 2.48 2.65 -13.04
N GLY A 403 2.86 3.76 -12.40
CA GLY A 403 3.37 3.84 -11.04
C GLY A 403 4.36 2.73 -10.71
N GLY A 404 4.15 2.04 -9.59
CA GLY A 404 5.11 1.02 -9.13
C GLY A 404 5.15 -0.23 -10.00
N LEU A 405 4.15 -0.49 -10.85
CA LEU A 405 4.21 -1.63 -11.78
C LEU A 405 5.35 -1.44 -12.79
N LYS A 406 5.53 -0.21 -13.27
CA LYS A 406 6.63 0.14 -14.19
C LYS A 406 8.00 0.02 -13.53
N ASP A 407 8.09 0.34 -12.24
CA ASP A 407 9.34 0.29 -11.49
C ASP A 407 9.75 -1.13 -11.07
N THR A 408 8.78 -2.05 -11.00
CA THR A 408 8.98 -3.38 -10.40
C THR A 408 8.91 -4.54 -11.41
N VAL A 409 8.27 -4.32 -12.56
CA VAL A 409 8.16 -5.33 -13.63
C VAL A 409 8.91 -4.86 -14.87
N TRP A 410 10.03 -5.50 -15.15
CA TRP A 410 10.81 -5.21 -16.35
C TRP A 410 10.30 -6.07 -17.51
N PRO A 411 9.89 -5.47 -18.65
CA PRO A 411 9.38 -6.21 -19.79
C PRO A 411 10.43 -7.19 -20.33
N TYR A 412 9.98 -8.39 -20.66
CA TYR A 412 10.81 -9.42 -21.28
C TYR A 412 11.35 -8.94 -22.62
N ASN A 413 12.67 -8.97 -22.76
CA ASN A 413 13.37 -8.66 -24.00
C ASN A 413 13.97 -9.95 -24.57
N GLU A 414 13.47 -10.42 -25.71
CA GLU A 414 13.93 -11.66 -26.34
C GLU A 414 15.38 -11.62 -26.82
N PHE A 415 15.85 -10.45 -27.24
CA PHE A 415 17.19 -10.29 -27.83
C PHE A 415 18.26 -10.34 -26.74
N GLU A 416 17.96 -9.79 -25.57
CA GLU A 416 18.88 -9.74 -24.43
C GLU A 416 18.66 -10.88 -23.43
N GLY A 417 17.49 -11.52 -23.46
CA GLY A 417 17.09 -12.52 -22.48
C GLY A 417 16.88 -11.94 -21.08
N THR A 418 16.55 -10.65 -20.98
CA THR A 418 16.33 -9.89 -19.73
C THR A 418 14.83 -9.72 -19.44
N GLY A 419 14.48 -9.17 -18.28
CA GLY A 419 13.09 -8.90 -17.88
C GLY A 419 12.45 -9.97 -16.99
N THR A 420 11.49 -9.54 -16.19
CA THR A 420 10.82 -10.33 -15.13
C THR A 420 9.33 -10.53 -15.37
N GLY A 421 8.76 -9.87 -16.37
CA GLY A 421 7.36 -10.01 -16.76
C GLY A 421 7.08 -9.43 -18.13
N PHE A 422 5.82 -9.10 -18.37
CA PHE A 422 5.38 -8.46 -19.61
C PHE A 422 4.65 -7.16 -19.28
N SER A 423 4.82 -6.14 -20.11
CA SER A 423 4.17 -4.85 -19.91
C SER A 423 3.53 -4.30 -21.19
N PHE A 424 2.54 -3.42 -21.02
CA PHE A 424 1.96 -2.61 -22.08
C PHE A 424 1.77 -1.17 -21.60
N ALA A 425 1.88 -0.18 -22.49
CA ALA A 425 1.96 1.22 -22.11
C ALA A 425 0.59 1.90 -22.00
N ASN A 426 -0.24 1.80 -23.04
CA ASN A 426 -1.47 2.57 -23.10
C ASN A 426 -2.61 1.87 -22.36
N TYR A 427 -3.53 2.66 -21.83
CA TYR A 427 -4.75 2.13 -21.23
C TYR A 427 -5.73 1.68 -22.33
N ASN A 428 -5.42 0.52 -22.94
CA ASN A 428 -6.12 0.00 -24.12
C ASN A 428 -6.28 -1.52 -24.04
N ALA A 429 -7.51 -2.00 -24.25
CA ALA A 429 -7.85 -3.41 -24.09
C ALA A 429 -7.17 -4.32 -25.14
N HIS A 430 -6.97 -3.83 -26.36
CA HIS A 430 -6.33 -4.60 -27.42
C HIS A 430 -4.81 -4.66 -27.26
N GLU A 431 -4.17 -3.61 -26.73
CA GLU A 431 -2.76 -3.68 -26.32
C GLU A 431 -2.57 -4.71 -25.20
N MET A 432 -3.45 -4.70 -24.20
CA MET A 432 -3.46 -5.72 -23.15
C MET A 432 -3.64 -7.13 -23.72
N LEU A 433 -4.60 -7.33 -24.63
CA LEU A 433 -4.83 -8.63 -25.27
C LEU A 433 -3.60 -9.10 -26.06
N ASN A 434 -2.94 -8.19 -26.79
CA ASN A 434 -1.73 -8.50 -27.55
C ASN A 434 -0.59 -8.95 -26.63
N ILE A 435 -0.40 -8.30 -25.48
CA ILE A 435 0.63 -8.71 -24.53
C ILE A 435 0.30 -10.05 -23.85
N ILE A 436 -0.98 -10.33 -23.58
CA ILE A 436 -1.43 -11.64 -23.08
C ILE A 436 -1.12 -12.73 -24.11
N ARG A 437 -1.45 -12.49 -25.39
CA ARG A 437 -1.13 -13.43 -26.49
C ARG A 437 0.38 -13.64 -26.64
N TYR A 438 1.16 -12.58 -26.47
CA TYR A 438 2.62 -12.66 -26.52
C TYR A 438 3.18 -13.50 -25.35
N ALA A 439 2.75 -13.24 -24.12
CA ALA A 439 3.14 -14.05 -22.97
C ALA A 439 2.75 -15.53 -23.17
N LYS A 440 1.55 -15.79 -23.72
CA LYS A 440 1.08 -17.13 -24.08
C LYS A 440 1.99 -17.82 -25.12
N HIS A 441 2.40 -17.10 -26.16
CA HIS A 441 3.36 -17.61 -27.15
C HIS A 441 4.69 -18.02 -26.50
N ILE A 442 5.24 -17.19 -25.60
CA ILE A 442 6.48 -17.55 -24.88
C ILE A 442 6.27 -18.77 -23.98
N PHE A 443 5.13 -18.84 -23.29
CA PHE A 443 4.80 -19.96 -22.40
C PHE A 443 4.76 -21.30 -23.14
N TYR A 444 4.11 -21.36 -24.30
CA TYR A 444 3.95 -22.59 -25.09
C TYR A 444 5.17 -22.92 -25.94
N ASP A 445 5.66 -21.96 -26.71
CA ASP A 445 6.62 -22.22 -27.78
C ASP A 445 8.07 -22.04 -27.33
N LYS A 446 8.30 -21.27 -26.25
CA LYS A 446 9.63 -20.95 -25.71
C LYS A 446 9.75 -21.27 -24.22
N LYS A 447 9.35 -22.48 -23.82
CA LYS A 447 9.31 -22.91 -22.39
C LYS A 447 10.62 -22.70 -21.62
N ARG A 448 11.77 -22.87 -22.28
CA ARG A 448 13.08 -22.60 -21.67
C ARG A 448 13.22 -21.13 -21.26
N GLU A 449 12.79 -20.22 -22.12
CA GLU A 449 12.85 -18.78 -21.84
C GLU A 449 11.83 -18.37 -20.78
N TRP A 450 10.62 -18.95 -20.81
CA TRP A 450 9.63 -18.76 -19.73
C TRP A 450 10.20 -19.12 -18.35
N ASN A 451 10.88 -20.26 -18.24
CA ASN A 451 11.50 -20.66 -16.98
C ASN A 451 12.62 -19.70 -16.54
N LYS A 452 13.37 -19.10 -17.48
CA LYS A 452 14.38 -18.09 -17.13
C LYS A 452 13.75 -16.78 -16.66
N ILE A 453 12.58 -16.39 -17.19
CA ILE A 453 11.80 -15.25 -16.68
C ILE A 453 11.46 -15.51 -15.21
N ILE A 454 10.99 -16.71 -14.88
CA ILE A 454 10.67 -17.10 -13.50
C ILE A 454 11.92 -17.10 -12.61
N ASP A 455 13.05 -17.66 -13.07
CA ASP A 455 14.31 -17.64 -12.31
C ASP A 455 14.71 -16.21 -11.93
N ARG A 456 14.63 -15.27 -12.88
CA ARG A 456 14.92 -13.85 -12.63
C ARG A 456 13.91 -13.23 -11.70
N ALA A 457 12.62 -13.46 -11.91
CA ALA A 457 11.54 -12.93 -11.08
C ALA A 457 11.74 -13.32 -9.60
N MET A 458 12.02 -14.59 -9.32
CA MET A 458 12.24 -15.08 -7.95
C MET A 458 13.57 -14.64 -7.33
N ALA A 459 14.53 -14.20 -8.14
CA ALA A 459 15.85 -13.76 -7.67
C ALA A 459 15.90 -12.29 -7.25
N VAL A 460 14.89 -11.48 -7.63
CA VAL A 460 14.85 -10.05 -7.29
C VAL A 460 14.41 -9.87 -5.85
N ASP A 461 15.11 -9.00 -5.13
CA ASP A 461 14.84 -8.72 -3.72
C ASP A 461 13.96 -7.46 -3.57
N PHE A 462 12.66 -7.70 -3.37
CA PHE A 462 11.67 -6.68 -2.99
C PHE A 462 11.28 -6.81 -1.51
N SER A 463 12.18 -7.29 -0.65
CA SER A 463 11.96 -7.29 0.78
C SER A 463 11.99 -5.87 1.36
N TRP A 464 11.36 -5.69 2.53
CA TRP A 464 11.41 -4.44 3.27
C TRP A 464 12.83 -3.99 3.65
N LYS A 465 13.81 -4.91 3.68
CA LYS A 465 15.21 -4.58 3.96
C LYS A 465 15.82 -3.68 2.89
N THR A 466 15.51 -3.93 1.62
CA THR A 466 15.95 -3.09 0.50
C THR A 466 15.35 -1.69 0.60
N SER A 467 14.05 -1.58 0.89
CA SER A 467 13.37 -0.29 1.06
C SER A 467 13.86 0.46 2.31
N ALA A 468 14.15 -0.23 3.41
CA ALA A 468 14.68 0.37 4.64
C ALA A 468 16.00 1.10 4.41
N GLY A 469 16.88 0.57 3.55
CA GLY A 469 18.11 1.25 3.14
C GLY A 469 17.85 2.61 2.47
N LYS A 470 16.80 2.71 1.63
CA LYS A 470 16.40 3.97 0.98
C LYS A 470 15.77 4.97 1.95
N TYR A 471 15.00 4.49 2.91
CA TYR A 471 14.50 5.36 3.99
C TYR A 471 15.64 5.83 4.91
N GLN A 472 16.64 4.99 5.17
CA GLN A 472 17.84 5.40 5.90
C GLN A 472 18.58 6.52 5.17
N GLU A 473 18.83 6.39 3.85
CA GLU A 473 19.42 7.45 3.03
C GLU A 473 18.63 8.78 3.15
N LEU A 474 17.29 8.70 3.18
CA LEU A 474 16.42 9.86 3.38
C LEU A 474 16.60 10.49 4.77
N TYR A 475 16.56 9.69 5.84
CA TYR A 475 16.69 10.22 7.20
C TYR A 475 18.08 10.82 7.42
N ASP A 476 19.14 10.16 6.96
CA ASP A 476 20.51 10.65 7.06
C ASP A 476 20.68 12.00 6.32
N TRP A 477 20.06 12.14 5.14
CA TRP A 477 20.02 13.42 4.43
C TRP A 477 19.29 14.52 5.21
N LEU A 478 18.23 14.16 5.93
CA LEU A 478 17.33 15.12 6.59
C LEU A 478 17.88 15.66 7.92
N ILE A 479 18.50 14.78 8.72
CA ILE A 479 18.98 15.11 10.06
C ILE A 479 20.51 15.06 10.23
N GLY A 480 21.26 14.77 9.15
CA GLY A 480 22.71 14.61 9.20
C GLY A 480 23.13 13.24 9.73
N TYR A 481 24.44 12.95 9.68
CA TYR A 481 25.04 11.69 10.15
C TYR A 481 25.08 11.57 11.66
#